data_AF-A0A8T4LFW7-F1
#
_entry.id   AF-A0A8T4LFW7-F1
#
_cell.length_a   1.000
_cell.length_b   1.000
_cell.length_c   1.000
_cell.angle_alpha   90.00
_cell.angle_beta   90.00
_cell.angle_gamma   90.00
#
_symmetry.space_group_name_H-M   'P 1'
#
loop_
_entity.id
_entity.type
_entity.pdbx_description
1 polymer ?
#
loop_
_entity_poly.entity_id
_entity_poly.type
_entity_poly.pdbx_seq_one_letter_code
_entity_poly.pdbx_strand_id
1 'polypeptide(L)' 'MGKIRLGGYSCERCKHKWVSRKAISEKPKVCPKCKSPYWNTPRKK' A
#
# COMPACT_ATOMS: atom_id res chain seq x y z
N MET A 1 -1.27 22.68 15.35
CA MET A 1 -0.52 22.22 14.15
C MET A 1 -0.62 20.70 14.07
N GLY A 2 -1.56 20.16 13.29
CA GLY A 2 -1.86 18.72 13.27
C GLY A 2 -0.88 17.93 12.40
N LYS A 3 -0.10 17.01 12.98
CA LYS A 3 0.75 16.08 12.23
C LYS A 3 -0.13 14.97 11.62
N ILE A 4 -0.40 15.05 10.33
CA ILE A 4 -1.18 14.03 9.60
C ILE A 4 -0.26 12.82 9.41
N ARG A 5 -0.49 11.74 10.18
CA ARG A 5 0.17 10.45 9.99
C ARG A 5 -0.49 9.73 8.81
N LEU A 6 0.04 9.94 7.62
CA LEU A 6 -0.37 9.20 6.42
C LEU A 6 0.23 7.79 6.47
N GLY A 7 -0.62 6.76 6.38
CA GLY A 7 -0.18 5.36 6.24
C GLY A 7 0.38 5.12 4.83
N GLY A 8 1.70 4.96 4.74
CA GLY A 8 2.38 4.59 3.51
C GLY A 8 2.33 3.08 3.26
N TYR A 9 1.95 2.69 2.05
CA TYR A 9 1.96 1.30 1.59
C TYR A 9 3.05 1.10 0.55
N SER A 10 3.69 -0.08 0.57
CA SER A 10 4.70 -0.47 -0.41
C SER A 10 4.34 -1.83 -0.99
N CYS A 11 4.34 -1.95 -2.31
CA CYS A 11 4.10 -3.22 -2.99
C CYS A 11 5.40 -4.01 -3.12
N GLU A 12 5.41 -5.26 -2.67
CA GLU A 12 6.59 -6.14 -2.77
C GLU A 12 6.84 -6.68 -4.20
N ARG A 13 5.83 -6.62 -5.08
CA ARG A 13 5.95 -7.08 -6.47
C ARG A 13 6.57 -6.03 -7.39
N CYS A 14 6.01 -4.83 -7.39
CA CYS A 14 6.43 -3.75 -8.28
C CYS A 14 7.24 -2.65 -7.59
N LYS A 15 7.49 -2.78 -6.27
CA LYS A 15 8.22 -1.82 -5.43
C LYS A 15 7.61 -0.42 -5.43
N HIS A 16 6.35 -0.29 -5.85
CA HIS A 16 5.64 0.97 -5.85
C HIS A 16 5.23 1.33 -4.44
N LYS A 17 5.51 2.57 -4.04
CA LYS A 17 5.09 3.15 -2.76
C LYS A 17 3.95 4.11 -3.03
N TRP A 18 2.86 3.99 -2.31
CA TRP A 18 1.74 4.92 -2.39
C TRP A 18 1.22 5.24 -1.00
N VAL A 19 0.54 6.36 -0.91
CA VAL A 19 0.01 6.87 0.34
C VAL A 19 -1.50 6.84 0.26
N SER A 20 -2.13 6.15 1.21
CA SER A 20 -3.59 6.14 1.30
C SER A 20 -4.07 7.47 1.90
N ARG A 21 -4.97 8.15 1.18
CA ARG A 21 -5.64 9.37 1.68
C ARG A 21 -6.81 9.04 2.61
N LYS A 22 -7.44 7.86 2.43
CA LYS A 22 -8.48 7.34 3.32
C LYS A 22 -7.81 6.53 4.42
N ALA A 23 -8.22 6.83 5.65
CA ALA A 23 -7.65 6.37 6.89
C ALA A 23 -7.23 4.90 6.92
N ILE A 24 -6.20 4.66 7.74
CA ILE A 24 -5.63 3.43 8.32
C ILE A 24 -6.59 2.22 8.47
N SER A 25 -7.90 2.44 8.50
CA SER A 25 -8.95 1.43 8.64
C SER A 25 -9.15 0.55 7.39
N GLU A 26 -8.91 1.06 6.18
CA GLU A 26 -9.08 0.27 4.95
C GLU A 26 -7.74 0.05 4.24
N LYS A 27 -7.16 -1.13 4.45
CA LYS A 27 -5.97 -1.57 3.73
C LYS A 27 -6.32 -1.70 2.23
N PRO A 28 -5.49 -1.19 1.31
CA PRO A 28 -5.77 -1.31 -0.11
C PRO A 28 -5.86 -2.79 -0.49
N LYS A 29 -6.91 -3.18 -1.22
CA LYS A 29 -7.05 -4.57 -1.68
C LYS A 29 -6.09 -4.90 -2.83
N VAL A 30 -5.64 -3.89 -3.57
CA VAL A 30 -4.77 -4.03 -4.75
C VAL A 30 -3.74 -2.91 -4.81
N CYS A 31 -2.57 -3.18 -5.41
CA CYS A 31 -1.61 -2.13 -5.72
C CYS A 31 -2.15 -1.23 -6.85
N PRO A 32 -2.11 0.11 -6.74
CA PRO A 32 -2.60 1.00 -7.79
C PRO A 32 -1.78 0.94 -9.09
N LYS A 33 -0.51 0.50 -9.03
CA LYS A 33 0.37 0.44 -10.20
C LYS A 33 0.22 -0.87 -10.99
N CYS A 34 0.41 -2.01 -10.33
CA CYS A 34 0.36 -3.31 -10.98
C CYS A 34 -1.01 -4.01 -10.87
N LYS A 35 -1.99 -3.38 -10.21
CA LYS A 35 -3.33 -3.93 -9.91
C LYS A 35 -3.28 -5.29 -9.19
N SER A 36 -2.14 -5.61 -8.57
CA SER A 36 -1.95 -6.91 -7.96
C SER A 36 -2.55 -6.93 -6.56
N PRO A 37 -3.44 -7.90 -6.24
CA PRO A 37 -4.02 -8.02 -4.91
C PRO A 37 -2.99 -8.44 -3.86
N TYR A 38 -1.98 -9.19 -4.27
CA TYR A 38 -0.89 -9.68 -3.42
C TYR A 38 0.26 -8.68 -3.31
N TRP A 39 -0.06 -7.41 -3.09
CA TRP A 39 0.96 -6.37 -2.97
C TRP A 39 1.70 -6.41 -1.64
N ASN A 40 1.06 -6.94 -0.58
CA ASN A 40 1.63 -7.12 0.76
C ASN A 40 2.23 -8.51 1.00
N THR A 41 2.25 -9.33 -0.05
CA THR A 41 2.62 -10.74 0.05
C THR A 41 3.93 -10.93 -0.70
N PRO A 42 5.02 -11.30 -0.01
CA PRO A 42 6.28 -11.56 -0.67
C PRO A 42 6.10 -12.78 -1.55
N ARG A 43 6.77 -12.81 -2.71
CA ARG A 43 6.82 -14.04 -3.51
C ARG A 43 7.57 -15.08 -2.66
N LYS A 44 6.88 -16.13 -2.21
CA LYS A 44 7.54 -17.32 -1.69
C LYS A 44 8.44 -17.86 -2.80
N LYS A 45 9.72 -18.00 -2.48
CA LYS A 45 10.75 -18.55 -3.36
C LYS A 45 10.63 -20.07 -3.39
#